data_AF-M7ZL62-F1
#
_entry.id   AF-M7ZL62-F1
#
_cell.length_a   1.000
_cell.length_b   1.000
_cell.length_c   1.000
_cell.angle_alpha   90.00
_cell.angle_beta   90.00
_cell.angle_gamma   90.00
#
_symmetry.space_group_name_H-M   'P 1'
#
loop_
_entity.id
_entity.type
_entity.pdbx_description
1 polymer ?
#
loop_
_entity_poly.entity_id
_entity_poly.type
_entity_poly.pdbx_seq_one_letter_code
_entity_poly.pdbx_strand_id
1 'polypeptide(L)'
;MSGDPKLFMHGMGYVLSWDLASWVSTAEEILARNDTLGPEDLMLGKWLNLAGKGRNRYDLKPRMYDLSWDMDNLRPDSVAVHMLKDNRRWATTLRYFNVTAGIKPSELYHLP
;
A
#
# COMPACT_ATOMS: atom_id res chain seq x y z
N MET A 1 -12.43 -26.47 -11.61
CA MET A 1 -11.53 -25.35 -11.95
C MET A 1 -12.16 -24.08 -11.39
N SER A 2 -11.65 -23.56 -10.27
CA SER A 2 -12.11 -22.29 -9.70
C SER A 2 -10.97 -21.29 -9.91
N GLY A 3 -11.21 -20.32 -10.78
CA GLY A 3 -10.31 -19.21 -11.05
C GLY A 3 -10.41 -18.20 -9.92
N ASP A 4 -9.82 -18.51 -8.78
CA ASP A 4 -9.60 -17.51 -7.74
C ASP A 4 -8.44 -16.62 -8.24
N PRO A 5 -8.70 -15.36 -8.64
CA PRO A 5 -7.69 -14.50 -9.21
C PRO A 5 -6.61 -14.29 -8.15
N LYS A 6 -5.47 -14.99 -8.32
CA LYS A 6 -4.27 -14.98 -7.46
C LYS A 6 -4.36 -13.88 -6.43
N LEU A 7 -4.88 -14.16 -5.23
CA LEU A 7 -5.07 -13.12 -4.22
C LEU A 7 -3.73 -12.39 -4.08
N PHE A 8 -3.69 -11.12 -4.49
CA PHE A 8 -2.54 -10.23 -4.37
C PHE A 8 -3.01 -8.96 -3.67
N MET A 9 -2.08 -8.29 -3.01
CA MET A 9 -2.40 -7.03 -2.33
C MET A 9 -2.27 -5.93 -3.37
N HIS A 10 -3.24 -5.03 -3.49
CA HIS A 10 -3.20 -4.02 -4.54
C HIS A 10 -2.07 -3.01 -4.25
N GLY A 11 -1.33 -2.55 -5.26
CA GLY A 11 -0.21 -1.61 -5.16
C GLY A 11 -0.49 -0.22 -4.54
N MET A 12 -1.66 -0.01 -3.93
CA MET A 12 -1.91 1.14 -3.04
C MET A 12 -1.12 1.03 -1.73
N GLY A 13 -0.66 -0.17 -1.38
CA GLY A 13 0.13 -0.46 -0.19
C GLY A 13 -0.38 -1.70 0.54
N TYR A 14 0.51 -2.33 1.30
CA TYR A 14 0.18 -3.45 2.18
C TYR A 14 1.19 -3.49 3.33
N VAL A 15 0.86 -4.25 4.37
CA VAL A 15 1.73 -4.45 5.53
C VAL A 15 1.99 -5.94 5.70
N LEU A 16 3.25 -6.30 5.94
CA LEU A 16 3.66 -7.65 6.25
C LEU A 16 4.13 -7.74 7.69
N SER A 17 3.86 -8.87 8.33
CA SER A 17 4.53 -9.23 9.58
C SER A 17 6.01 -9.53 9.31
N TRP A 18 6.84 -9.34 10.33
CA TRP A 18 8.30 -9.45 10.18
C TRP A 18 8.77 -10.85 9.78
N ASP A 19 8.06 -11.90 10.21
CA ASP A 19 8.35 -13.29 9.82
C ASP A 19 8.17 -13.52 8.32
N LEU A 20 7.16 -12.91 7.70
CA LEU A 20 6.95 -12.95 6.25
C LEU A 20 8.03 -12.17 5.51
N ALA A 21 8.36 -10.96 5.98
CA ALA A 21 9.42 -10.15 5.39
C ALA A 21 10.78 -10.85 5.46
N SER A 22 11.10 -11.44 6.62
CA SER A 22 12.33 -12.21 6.83
C SER A 22 12.39 -13.43 5.92
N TRP A 23 11.27 -14.16 5.77
CA TRP A 23 11.22 -15.29 4.84
C TRP A 23 11.43 -14.86 3.39
N VAL A 24 10.74 -13.81 2.90
CA VAL A 24 10.94 -13.29 1.54
C VAL A 24 12.41 -12.93 1.28
N SER A 25 13.10 -12.39 2.28
CA SER A 25 14.51 -11.97 2.15
C SER A 25 15.50 -13.13 1.98
N THR A 26 15.15 -14.36 2.36
CA THR A 26 16.05 -15.52 2.36
C THR A 26 15.52 -16.75 1.61
N ALA A 27 14.30 -16.68 1.07
CA ALA A 27 13.64 -17.78 0.37
C ALA A 27 14.32 -18.12 -0.97
N GLU A 28 15.23 -19.08 -0.95
CA GLU A 28 15.92 -19.60 -2.14
C GLU A 28 14.94 -20.10 -3.21
N GLU A 29 13.78 -20.60 -2.80
CA GLU A 29 12.74 -21.10 -3.69
C GLU A 29 12.09 -20.02 -4.57
N ILE A 30 12.24 -18.74 -4.23
CA ILE A 30 11.82 -17.62 -5.08
C ILE A 30 12.78 -17.49 -6.26
N LEU A 31 14.09 -17.52 -5.98
CA LEU A 31 15.14 -17.40 -6.98
C LEU A 31 15.22 -18.64 -7.88
N ALA A 32 15.09 -19.83 -7.31
CA ALA A 32 15.11 -21.09 -8.04
C ALA A 32 14.01 -21.20 -9.12
N ARG A 33 12.89 -20.50 -8.92
CA ARG A 33 11.77 -20.45 -9.87
C ARG A 33 11.89 -19.34 -10.92
N ASN A 34 12.93 -18.49 -10.82
CA ASN A 34 13.04 -17.24 -11.57
C ASN A 34 11.79 -16.35 -11.44
N ASP A 35 11.13 -16.44 -10.28
CA ASP A 35 9.89 -15.74 -9.99
C ASP A 35 10.21 -14.35 -9.43
N THR A 36 10.96 -13.53 -10.15
CA THR A 36 11.37 -12.18 -9.72
C THR A 36 10.97 -11.08 -10.71
N LEU A 37 10.42 -11.46 -11.86
CA LEU A 37 10.02 -10.54 -12.92
C LEU A 37 8.51 -10.27 -12.88
N GLY A 38 8.13 -9.06 -12.48
CA GLY A 38 6.74 -8.60 -12.51
C GLY A 38 6.48 -7.45 -11.52
N PRO A 39 5.24 -6.92 -11.49
CA PRO A 39 4.81 -5.98 -10.46
C PRO A 39 4.98 -6.61 -9.08
N GLU A 40 5.65 -5.87 -8.19
CA GLU A 40 6.05 -6.34 -6.87
C GLU A 40 4.87 -6.95 -6.08
N ASP A 41 3.74 -6.28 -6.10
CA ASP A 41 2.53 -6.63 -5.36
C ASP A 41 1.90 -7.96 -5.82
N LEU A 42 1.93 -8.22 -7.14
CA LEU A 42 1.59 -9.50 -7.75
C LEU A 42 2.61 -10.59 -7.40
N MET A 43 3.90 -10.25 -7.42
CA MET A 43 4.98 -11.20 -7.15
C MET A 43 4.93 -11.68 -5.70
N LEU A 44 4.81 -10.76 -4.75
CA LEU A 44 4.65 -11.07 -3.34
C LEU A 44 3.42 -11.94 -3.08
N GLY A 45 2.28 -11.60 -3.67
CA GLY A 45 1.05 -12.41 -3.57
C GLY A 45 1.27 -13.84 -4.07
N LYS A 46 1.95 -13.99 -5.23
CA LYS A 46 2.31 -15.30 -5.80
C LYS A 46 3.23 -16.09 -4.85
N TRP A 47 4.29 -15.49 -4.32
CA TRP A 47 5.23 -16.17 -3.43
C TRP A 47 4.54 -16.69 -2.17
N LEU A 48 3.74 -15.84 -1.51
CA LEU A 48 3.01 -16.21 -0.30
C LEU A 48 2.01 -17.35 -0.54
N ASN A 49 1.36 -17.37 -1.70
CA ASN A 49 0.41 -18.43 -2.06
C ASN A 49 1.12 -19.75 -2.35
N LEU A 50 2.20 -19.74 -3.13
CA LEU A 50 2.98 -20.94 -3.46
C LEU A 50 3.64 -21.57 -2.23
N ALA A 51 4.10 -20.75 -1.28
CA ALA A 51 4.69 -21.22 -0.03
C ALA A 51 3.66 -21.56 1.06
N GLY A 52 2.36 -21.36 0.80
CA GLY A 52 1.30 -21.58 1.78
C GLY A 52 1.37 -20.65 3.00
N LYS A 53 2.01 -19.48 2.86
CA LYS A 53 2.24 -18.46 3.90
C LYS A 53 1.22 -17.32 3.90
N GLY A 54 0.38 -17.21 2.87
CA GLY A 54 -0.66 -16.19 2.76
C GLY A 54 -1.94 -16.40 3.59
N ARG A 55 -1.90 -17.22 4.66
CA ARG A 55 -3.11 -17.70 5.38
C ARG A 55 -3.82 -16.63 6.22
N ASN A 56 -3.07 -15.65 6.72
CA ASN A 56 -3.57 -14.59 7.61
C ASN A 56 -3.70 -13.25 6.86
N ARG A 57 -4.33 -13.27 5.68
CA ARG A 57 -4.51 -12.06 4.88
C ARG A 57 -5.80 -11.35 5.27
N TYR A 58 -5.69 -10.07 5.61
CA TYR A 58 -6.83 -9.22 5.96
C TYR A 58 -6.96 -8.10 4.93
N ASP A 59 -8.18 -7.88 4.44
CA ASP A 59 -8.51 -6.74 3.57
C ASP A 59 -9.33 -5.73 4.38
N LEU A 60 -8.85 -4.48 4.43
CA LEU A 60 -9.52 -3.37 5.11
C LEU A 60 -10.17 -2.41 4.11
N LYS A 61 -10.44 -2.83 2.87
CA LYS A 61 -11.13 -1.98 1.90
C LYS A 61 -12.49 -1.49 2.46
N PRO A 62 -12.84 -0.21 2.27
CA PRO A 62 -12.10 0.84 1.54
C PRO A 62 -11.32 1.82 2.44
N ARG A 63 -10.38 1.34 3.28
CA ARG A 63 -9.52 2.21 4.11
C ARG A 63 -8.20 2.62 3.48
N MET A 64 -7.78 1.95 2.41
CA MET A 64 -6.74 2.40 1.49
C MET A 64 -7.38 2.56 0.12
N TYR A 65 -7.26 3.74 -0.49
CA TYR A 65 -7.98 4.04 -1.73
C TYR A 65 -7.26 5.08 -2.60
N ASP A 66 -7.54 5.02 -3.89
CA ASP A 66 -7.16 6.08 -4.83
C ASP A 66 -8.03 7.31 -4.62
N LEU A 67 -7.39 8.47 -4.49
CA LEU A 67 -8.10 9.75 -4.57
C LEU A 67 -8.48 10.01 -6.03
N SER A 68 -9.70 9.62 -6.40
CA SER A 68 -10.30 9.96 -7.70
C SER A 68 -10.77 11.42 -7.71
N TRP A 69 -11.04 11.92 -8.91
CA TRP A 69 -11.56 13.26 -9.17
C TRP A 69 -13.00 13.43 -8.66
N ASP A 70 -13.77 12.34 -8.59
CA ASP A 70 -15.16 12.29 -8.11
C ASP A 70 -15.31 12.00 -6.61
N MET A 71 -14.20 11.86 -5.88
CA MET A 71 -14.27 11.63 -4.44
C MET A 71 -14.54 12.95 -3.74
N ASP A 72 -15.79 13.12 -3.30
CA ASP A 72 -16.26 14.36 -2.67
C ASP A 72 -15.49 14.70 -1.38
N ASN A 73 -14.98 13.72 -0.64
CA ASN A 73 -14.22 13.93 0.59
C ASN A 73 -13.29 12.75 0.95
N LEU A 74 -12.26 13.06 1.76
CA LEU A 74 -11.44 12.07 2.45
C LEU A 74 -12.25 11.39 3.57
N ARG A 75 -11.94 10.11 3.86
CA ARG A 75 -12.70 9.29 4.82
C ARG A 75 -12.12 9.36 6.24
N PRO A 76 -12.94 9.42 7.30
CA PRO A 76 -12.45 9.48 8.69
C PRO A 76 -11.59 8.28 9.12
N ASP A 77 -11.85 7.09 8.59
CA ASP A 77 -11.14 5.85 8.90
C ASP A 77 -10.07 5.48 7.85
N SER A 78 -9.62 6.48 7.09
CA SER A 78 -8.54 6.31 6.11
C SER A 78 -7.24 5.86 6.80
N VAL A 79 -6.66 4.79 6.29
CA VAL A 79 -5.32 4.31 6.66
C VAL A 79 -4.27 4.83 5.68
N ALA A 80 -4.59 4.87 4.38
CA ALA A 80 -3.72 5.46 3.36
C ALA A 80 -4.53 6.05 2.20
N VAL A 81 -4.02 7.12 1.60
CA VAL A 81 -4.60 7.77 0.42
C VAL A 81 -3.59 7.73 -0.71
N HIS A 82 -3.96 7.09 -1.82
CA HIS A 82 -3.11 6.91 -2.99
C HIS A 82 -3.49 7.93 -4.09
N MET A 83 -2.67 8.03 -5.14
CA MET A 83 -2.85 8.98 -6.27
C MET A 83 -2.81 10.49 -5.92
N LEU A 84 -2.01 10.90 -4.93
CA LEU A 84 -1.71 12.32 -4.64
C LEU A 84 -0.68 12.88 -5.64
N LYS A 85 -1.05 12.98 -6.92
CA LYS A 85 -0.12 13.30 -8.02
C LYS A 85 0.10 14.80 -8.25
N ASP A 86 -0.58 15.67 -7.50
CA ASP A 86 -0.48 17.12 -7.65
C ASP A 86 -0.53 17.87 -6.31
N ASN A 87 -0.06 19.13 -6.30
CA ASN A 87 0.03 19.96 -5.11
C ASN A 87 -1.32 20.22 -4.43
N ARG A 88 -2.41 20.28 -5.21
CA ARG A 88 -3.75 20.51 -4.66
C ARG A 88 -4.21 19.29 -3.85
N ARG A 89 -4.02 18.08 -4.38
CA ARG A 89 -4.32 16.81 -3.69
C ARG A 89 -3.48 16.66 -2.42
N TRP A 90 -2.20 17.00 -2.48
CA TRP A 90 -1.33 17.02 -1.30
C TRP A 90 -1.82 18.00 -0.24
N ALA A 91 -2.05 19.27 -0.60
CA ALA A 91 -2.49 20.30 0.34
C ALA A 91 -3.87 19.99 0.97
N THR A 92 -4.80 19.41 0.21
CA THR A 92 -6.09 18.95 0.75
C THR A 92 -5.89 17.81 1.75
N THR A 93 -5.05 16.83 1.42
CA THR A 93 -4.79 15.66 2.27
C THR A 93 -4.08 16.04 3.57
N LEU A 94 -3.04 16.86 3.50
CA LEU A 94 -2.29 17.33 4.68
C LEU A 94 -3.18 18.14 5.63
N ARG A 95 -4.06 19.00 5.08
CA ARG A 95 -5.03 19.76 5.87
C ARG A 95 -6.04 18.85 6.55
N TYR A 96 -6.59 17.88 5.84
CA TYR A 96 -7.58 16.95 6.39
C TYR A 96 -7.04 16.14 7.57
N PHE A 97 -5.84 15.57 7.44
CA PHE A 97 -5.21 14.81 8.52
C PHE A 97 -4.54 15.70 9.58
N ASN A 98 -4.67 17.02 9.45
CA ASN A 98 -4.11 18.00 10.38
C ASN A 98 -2.59 17.81 10.62
N VAL A 99 -1.85 17.30 9.62
CA VAL A 99 -0.44 16.93 9.75
C VAL A 99 0.43 18.15 10.04
N THR A 100 0.01 19.32 9.55
CA THR A 100 0.71 20.58 9.75
C THR A 100 0.30 21.32 11.03
N ALA A 101 -0.67 20.81 11.81
CA ALA A 101 -0.99 21.45 13.08
C ALA A 101 0.17 21.34 14.06
N GLY A 102 0.68 22.50 14.46
CA GLY A 102 1.79 22.60 15.40
C GLY A 102 3.18 22.52 14.76
N ILE A 103 3.30 22.30 13.44
CA ILE A 103 4.60 22.43 12.77
C ILE A 103 4.89 23.92 12.54
N LYS A 104 6.03 24.41 13.04
CA LYS A 104 6.48 25.79 12.84
C LYS A 104 7.12 25.94 11.46
N PRO A 105 6.82 27.00 10.69
CA PRO A 105 7.45 27.23 9.39
C PRO A 105 8.98 27.11 9.46
N SER A 106 9.59 26.59 8.40
CA SER A 106 11.04 26.44 8.31
C SER A 106 11.51 26.70 6.88
N GLU A 107 12.81 26.85 6.67
CA GLU A 107 13.39 26.98 5.32
C GLU A 107 12.98 25.84 4.37
N LEU A 108 12.57 24.68 4.89
CA LEU A 108 12.14 23.52 4.10
C LEU A 108 10.67 23.56 3.66
N TYR A 109 9.81 24.38 4.28
CA TYR A 109 8.41 24.51 3.88
C TYR A 109 7.76 25.80 4.40
N HIS A 110 6.92 26.42 3.55
CA HIS A 110 6.19 27.65 3.86
C HIS A 110 4.68 27.39 3.77
N LEU A 111 3.94 27.83 4.79
CA LEU A 111 2.47 27.88 4.77
C LEU A 111 2.06 29.29 4.32
N PRO A 112 1.13 29.44 3.35
CA PRO A 112 0.61 30.74 2.95
C PRO A 112 -0.28 31.39 4.04
#